data_AF-A0A420HZ98-F1
#
_entry.id   AF-A0A420HZ98-F1
#
_cell.length_a   1.000
_cell.length_b   1.000
_cell.length_c   1.000
_cell.angle_alpha   90.00
_cell.angle_beta   90.00
_cell.angle_gamma   90.00
#
_symmetry.space_group_name_H-M   'P 1'
#
loop_
_entity.id
_entity.type
_entity.pdbx_description
1 polymer ?
#
loop_
_entity_poly.entity_id
_entity_poly.type
_entity_poly.pdbx_seq_one_letter_code
_entity_poly.pdbx_strand_id
1 'polypeptide(L)'
;MSIEDFSEKLIALQESNTQVHELIDRLTKIGFQPGSVPLSGSGGCNNDDDDGNDGVLSELVAEILQMIKEQEEDLELLNEEIHDLNPGRSDVQILGQQEKLATQVQLAIAELKTHQKAFRRAQLTAKRRLEAARIEERIALTQSFLKYAEISPHSTISSSVVEGTLDYRLKNKGLQQPPSLLSNEEKEINASSDVTAALRRTHDLMANELSRSQFVHDTLKESTEALAQLAETYSTLDSLLLKSKNLVGTLLSSQKSDTWYLETAFYILLSTICWLVFRRLLYGPILWFLWYPSKMLIGISNRLLATII
;
A
#
# COMPACT_ATOMS: atom_id res chain seq x y z
N MET A 1 33.92 -4.23 -27.81
CA MET A 1 33.07 -3.94 -28.99
C MET A 1 33.43 -2.58 -29.58
N SER A 2 32.94 -2.28 -30.79
CA SER A 2 33.07 -0.94 -31.39
C SER A 2 32.14 0.03 -30.67
N ILE A 3 32.49 1.32 -30.66
CA ILE A 3 31.69 2.39 -30.03
C ILE A 3 30.28 2.46 -30.63
N GLU A 4 30.14 2.11 -31.92
CA GLU A 4 28.85 1.99 -32.60
C GLU A 4 27.94 0.94 -31.96
N ASP A 5 28.46 -0.25 -31.62
CA ASP A 5 27.68 -1.33 -31.00
C ASP A 5 27.14 -0.92 -29.61
N PHE A 6 27.93 -0.14 -28.87
CA PHE A 6 27.52 0.44 -27.58
C PHE A 6 26.37 1.44 -27.74
N SER A 7 26.46 2.31 -28.74
CA SER A 7 25.43 3.30 -28.99
C SER A 7 24.11 2.64 -29.40
N GLU A 8 24.16 1.55 -30.18
CA GLU A 8 22.99 0.77 -30.57
C GLU A 8 22.35 0.09 -29.35
N LYS A 9 23.15 -0.53 -28.48
CA LYS A 9 22.67 -1.11 -27.22
C LYS A 9 22.02 -0.08 -26.30
N LEU A 10 22.61 1.12 -26.19
CA LEU A 10 22.06 2.20 -25.35
C LEU A 10 20.69 2.67 -25.88
N ILE A 11 20.55 2.79 -27.21
CA ILE A 11 19.26 3.14 -27.84
C ILE A 11 18.21 2.06 -27.57
N ALA A 12 18.56 0.79 -27.73
CA ALA A 12 17.66 -0.33 -27.44
C ALA A 12 17.22 -0.35 -25.97
N LEU A 13 18.13 -0.03 -25.05
CA LEU A 13 17.87 0.05 -23.62
C LEU A 13 17.02 1.26 -23.24
N GLN A 14 17.18 2.37 -23.94
CA GLN A 14 16.31 3.53 -23.80
C GLN A 14 14.90 3.21 -24.30
N GLU A 15 14.77 2.48 -25.41
CA GLU A 15 13.46 2.02 -25.91
C GLU A 15 12.78 1.11 -24.88
N SER A 16 13.49 0.15 -24.29
CA SER A 16 12.90 -0.71 -23.26
C SER A 16 12.50 0.08 -22.00
N ASN A 17 13.25 1.11 -21.58
CA ASN A 17 12.85 2.01 -20.48
C ASN A 17 11.50 2.67 -20.76
N THR A 18 11.26 3.11 -22.00
CA THR A 18 9.96 3.69 -22.38
C THR A 18 8.82 2.65 -22.32
N GLN A 19 9.10 1.39 -22.68
CA GLN A 19 8.13 0.30 -22.57
C GLN A 19 7.78 0.00 -21.10
N VAL A 20 8.75 -0.02 -20.19
CA VAL A 20 8.49 -0.15 -18.75
C VAL A 20 7.59 0.97 -18.25
N HIS A 21 7.85 2.21 -18.67
CA HIS A 21 6.97 3.33 -18.29
C HIS A 21 5.54 3.11 -18.82
N GLU A 22 5.36 2.66 -20.05
CA GLU A 22 4.03 2.40 -20.62
C GLU A 22 3.28 1.32 -19.83
N LEU A 23 3.96 0.23 -19.45
CA LEU A 23 3.39 -0.84 -18.63
C LEU A 23 3.02 -0.35 -17.22
N ILE A 24 3.86 0.49 -16.61
CA ILE A 24 3.54 1.14 -15.32
C ILE A 24 2.29 2.02 -15.48
N ASP A 25 2.20 2.81 -16.55
CA ASP A 25 1.02 3.64 -16.82
C ASP A 25 -0.23 2.77 -17.04
N ARG A 26 -0.09 1.64 -17.73
CA ARG A 26 -1.17 0.65 -17.89
C ARG A 26 -1.62 0.09 -16.54
N LEU A 27 -0.68 -0.24 -15.65
CA LEU A 27 -0.98 -0.69 -14.28
C LEU A 27 -1.71 0.39 -13.48
N THR A 28 -1.32 1.66 -13.63
CA THR A 28 -2.04 2.76 -12.96
C THR A 28 -3.43 3.02 -13.52
N LYS A 29 -3.67 2.72 -14.80
CA LYS A 29 -4.95 2.96 -15.48
C LYS A 29 -5.89 1.77 -15.42
N ILE A 30 -5.44 0.61 -14.94
CA ILE A 30 -6.29 -0.57 -14.82
C ILE A 30 -7.51 -0.24 -13.95
N GLY A 31 -8.69 -0.46 -14.53
CA GLY A 31 -9.98 -0.29 -13.90
C GLY A 31 -10.61 -1.65 -13.72
N PHE A 32 -10.96 -1.99 -12.49
CA PHE A 32 -11.66 -3.24 -12.20
C PHE A 32 -13.14 -3.03 -12.48
N GLN A 33 -13.72 -3.82 -13.39
CA GLN A 33 -15.16 -3.79 -13.61
C GLN A 33 -15.85 -4.58 -12.50
N PRO A 34 -16.98 -4.09 -11.95
CA PRO A 34 -17.74 -4.84 -10.96
C PRO A 34 -18.20 -6.16 -11.58
N GLY A 35 -17.78 -7.28 -10.98
CA GLY A 35 -18.02 -8.65 -11.46
C GLY A 35 -16.84 -9.33 -12.15
N SER A 36 -15.74 -8.61 -12.44
CA SER A 36 -14.49 -9.20 -12.96
C SER A 36 -13.44 -9.44 -11.87
N VAL A 37 -13.72 -9.01 -10.64
CA VAL A 37 -12.82 -9.24 -9.52
C VAL A 37 -13.20 -10.58 -8.89
N PRO A 38 -12.26 -11.51 -8.74
CA PRO A 38 -12.54 -12.72 -8.00
C PRO A 38 -12.88 -12.36 -6.56
N LEU A 39 -14.10 -12.67 -6.17
CA LEU A 39 -14.48 -12.70 -4.77
C LEU A 39 -13.71 -13.88 -4.15
N SER A 40 -12.61 -13.60 -3.45
CA SER A 40 -11.86 -14.53 -2.58
C SER A 40 -12.74 -15.06 -1.43
N GLY A 41 -13.84 -15.73 -1.77
CA GLY A 41 -14.94 -15.96 -0.85
C GLY A 41 -15.98 -16.97 -1.32
N SER A 42 -15.65 -17.88 -2.24
CA SER A 42 -16.44 -19.10 -2.42
C SER A 42 -15.57 -20.32 -2.20
N GLY A 43 -15.37 -20.65 -0.92
CA GLY A 43 -14.91 -21.97 -0.49
C GLY A 43 -13.70 -21.98 0.43
N GLY A 44 -13.95 -22.06 1.75
CA GLY A 44 -13.07 -22.72 2.69
C GLY A 44 -11.94 -21.88 3.29
N CYS A 45 -12.07 -21.62 4.59
CA CYS A 45 -10.91 -21.39 5.46
C CYS A 45 -10.08 -22.68 5.48
N ASN A 46 -9.08 -22.78 4.61
CA ASN A 46 -7.91 -23.59 4.85
C ASN A 46 -6.72 -22.72 4.49
N ASN A 47 -5.75 -22.71 5.39
CA ASN A 47 -4.44 -22.14 5.14
C ASN A 47 -3.84 -22.77 3.87
N ASP A 48 -2.92 -22.02 3.28
CA ASP A 48 -1.97 -22.38 2.22
C ASP A 48 -2.32 -21.81 0.83
N ASP A 49 -1.69 -20.66 0.54
CA ASP A 49 -1.15 -20.27 -0.78
C ASP A 49 -2.07 -19.92 -1.97
N ASP A 50 -3.37 -19.63 -1.80
CA ASP A 50 -4.21 -19.23 -2.96
C ASP A 50 -4.18 -17.70 -3.23
N ASP A 51 -3.03 -17.20 -3.68
CA ASP A 51 -2.78 -15.82 -4.14
C ASP A 51 -3.05 -15.67 -5.67
N GLY A 52 -3.92 -16.53 -6.24
CA GLY A 52 -3.84 -16.90 -7.65
C GLY A 52 -4.84 -16.28 -8.64
N ASN A 53 -5.86 -15.53 -8.21
CA ASN A 53 -6.94 -15.14 -9.13
C ASN A 53 -6.93 -13.65 -9.55
N ASP A 54 -5.99 -12.84 -9.05
CA ASP A 54 -5.76 -11.47 -9.55
C ASP A 54 -5.03 -11.46 -10.91
N GLY A 55 -5.30 -12.45 -11.77
CA GLY A 55 -4.45 -12.93 -12.87
C GLY A 55 -3.91 -11.83 -13.79
N VAL A 56 -4.76 -10.92 -14.27
CA VAL A 56 -4.33 -9.83 -15.18
C VAL A 56 -3.42 -8.82 -14.49
N LEU A 57 -3.67 -8.53 -13.20
CA LEU A 57 -2.82 -7.63 -12.42
C LEU A 57 -1.52 -8.32 -12.03
N SER A 58 -1.59 -9.57 -11.61
CA SER A 58 -0.42 -10.37 -11.22
C SER A 58 0.51 -10.60 -12.42
N GLU A 59 -0.04 -10.92 -13.59
CA GLU A 59 0.70 -11.07 -14.85
C GLU A 59 1.40 -9.76 -15.24
N LEU A 60 0.68 -8.63 -15.24
CA LEU A 60 1.27 -7.33 -15.58
C LEU A 60 2.36 -6.92 -14.58
N VAL A 61 2.16 -7.20 -13.29
CA VAL A 61 3.18 -6.96 -12.25
C VAL A 61 4.41 -7.83 -12.46
N ALA A 62 4.22 -9.11 -12.79
CA ALA A 62 5.31 -10.05 -13.07
C ALA A 62 6.09 -9.64 -14.34
N GLU A 63 5.40 -9.22 -15.40
CA GLU A 63 5.99 -8.72 -16.64
C GLU A 63 6.85 -7.49 -16.39
N ILE A 64 6.33 -6.50 -15.65
CA ILE A 64 7.09 -5.29 -15.31
C ILE A 64 8.33 -5.62 -14.46
N LEU A 65 8.20 -6.53 -13.49
CA LEU A 65 9.33 -6.94 -12.65
C LEU A 65 10.42 -7.65 -13.44
N GLN A 66 10.03 -8.53 -14.37
CA GLN A 66 10.96 -9.23 -15.25
C GLN A 66 11.71 -8.23 -16.14
N MET A 67 11.00 -7.26 -16.73
CA MET A 67 11.59 -6.25 -17.62
C MET A 67 12.54 -5.30 -16.87
N ILE A 68 12.18 -4.85 -15.67
CA ILE A 68 13.07 -4.03 -14.83
C ILE A 68 14.35 -4.80 -14.48
N LYS A 69 14.23 -6.10 -14.20
CA LYS A 69 15.38 -6.94 -13.85
C LYS A 69 16.31 -7.14 -15.05
N GLU A 70 15.76 -7.47 -16.21
CA GLU A 70 16.53 -7.62 -17.45
C GLU A 70 17.28 -6.32 -17.80
N GLN A 71 16.63 -5.17 -17.65
CA GLN A 71 17.27 -3.86 -17.84
C GLN A 71 18.37 -3.54 -16.83
N GLU A 72 18.20 -3.94 -15.57
CA GLU A 72 19.22 -3.75 -14.54
C GLU A 72 20.46 -4.60 -14.85
N GLU A 73 20.27 -5.85 -15.27
CA GLU A 73 21.34 -6.73 -15.74
C GLU A 73 22.04 -6.15 -17.00
N ASP A 74 21.29 -5.67 -17.99
CA ASP A 74 21.85 -5.06 -19.20
C ASP A 74 22.64 -3.77 -18.92
N LEU A 75 22.15 -2.91 -18.01
CA LEU A 75 22.85 -1.70 -17.58
C LEU A 75 24.12 -2.02 -16.79
N GLU A 76 24.09 -3.06 -15.96
CA GLU A 76 25.26 -3.52 -15.21
C GLU A 76 26.35 -4.04 -16.16
N LEU A 77 25.97 -4.87 -17.13
CA LEU A 77 26.88 -5.35 -18.19
C LEU A 77 27.47 -4.19 -18.99
N LEU A 78 26.65 -3.20 -19.37
CA LEU A 78 27.12 -2.04 -20.14
C LEU A 78 28.09 -1.16 -19.33
N ASN A 79 27.86 -1.04 -18.01
CA ASN A 79 28.75 -0.31 -17.11
C ASN A 79 30.08 -1.05 -16.91
N GLU A 80 30.05 -2.37 -16.76
CA GLU A 80 31.26 -3.20 -16.72
C GLU A 80 32.05 -3.10 -18.03
N GLU A 81 31.38 -3.15 -19.19
CA GLU A 81 32.03 -3.03 -20.49
C GLU A 81 32.68 -1.63 -20.67
N ILE A 82 32.06 -0.55 -20.16
CA ILE A 82 32.67 0.79 -20.14
C ILE A 82 33.88 0.84 -19.19
N HIS A 83 33.81 0.16 -18.06
CA HIS A 83 34.90 0.09 -17.08
C HIS A 83 36.09 -0.71 -17.62
N ASP A 84 35.84 -1.79 -18.36
CA ASP A 84 36.87 -2.62 -19.01
C ASP A 84 37.51 -1.94 -20.22
N LEU A 85 36.78 -1.02 -20.87
CA LEU A 85 37.30 -0.18 -21.94
C LEU A 85 38.33 0.87 -21.46
N ASN A 86 38.69 0.92 -20.17
CA ASN A 86 39.69 1.83 -19.60
C ASN A 86 40.96 1.93 -20.47
N PRO A 87 41.11 3.02 -21.25
CA PRO A 87 42.14 3.08 -22.27
C PRO A 87 43.47 3.46 -21.59
N GLY A 88 44.45 2.58 -21.70
CA GLY A 88 45.81 2.88 -21.26
C GLY A 88 46.37 4.09 -22.02
N ARG A 89 46.38 5.27 -21.39
CA ARG A 89 47.15 6.51 -21.68
C ARG A 89 47.19 7.08 -23.12
N SER A 90 46.68 6.43 -24.16
CA SER A 90 47.03 6.80 -25.54
C SER A 90 46.09 7.78 -26.26
N ASP A 91 44.82 7.91 -25.91
CA ASP A 91 43.88 8.64 -26.80
C ASP A 91 42.90 9.56 -26.06
N VAL A 92 43.23 10.85 -26.00
CA VAL A 92 42.41 11.92 -25.38
C VAL A 92 41.01 12.04 -26.00
N GLN A 93 40.85 11.71 -27.29
CA GLN A 93 39.56 11.75 -27.97
C GLN A 93 38.64 10.58 -27.58
N ILE A 94 39.21 9.39 -27.37
CA ILE A 94 38.48 8.19 -26.94
C ILE A 94 38.01 8.38 -25.49
N LEU A 95 38.86 8.97 -24.64
CA LEU A 95 38.50 9.34 -23.27
C LEU A 95 37.26 10.26 -23.21
N GLY A 96 37.20 11.28 -24.06
CA GLY A 96 36.05 12.20 -24.10
C GLY A 96 34.76 11.58 -24.64
N GLN A 97 34.85 10.57 -25.51
CA GLN A 97 33.67 9.80 -25.96
C GLN A 97 33.20 8.81 -24.90
N GLN A 98 34.14 8.14 -24.21
CA GLN A 98 33.85 7.23 -23.10
C GLN A 98 33.17 7.97 -21.94
N GLU A 99 33.65 9.16 -21.58
CA GLU A 99 33.02 9.98 -20.53
C GLU A 99 31.57 10.31 -20.88
N LYS A 100 31.29 10.68 -22.14
CA LYS A 100 29.92 10.95 -22.61
C LYS A 100 29.04 9.71 -22.52
N LEU A 101 29.53 8.56 -22.96
CA LEU A 101 28.80 7.30 -22.87
C LEU A 101 28.54 6.91 -21.41
N ALA A 102 29.53 7.04 -20.53
CA ALA A 102 29.38 6.80 -19.10
C ALA A 102 28.31 7.71 -18.48
N THR A 103 28.29 9.00 -18.85
CA THR A 103 27.22 9.91 -18.38
C THR A 103 25.84 9.49 -18.88
N GLN A 104 25.72 9.01 -20.12
CA GLN A 104 24.44 8.53 -20.66
C GLN A 104 23.95 7.26 -19.95
N VAL A 105 24.84 6.30 -19.66
CA VAL A 105 24.50 5.10 -18.89
C VAL A 105 24.07 5.47 -17.46
N GLN A 106 24.77 6.41 -16.81
CA GLN A 106 24.37 6.90 -15.48
C GLN A 106 22.99 7.56 -15.48
N LEU A 107 22.66 8.32 -16.54
CA LEU A 107 21.32 8.88 -16.72
C LEU A 107 20.27 7.78 -16.87
N ALA A 108 20.54 6.75 -17.69
CA ALA A 108 19.62 5.62 -17.86
C ALA A 108 19.40 4.85 -16.54
N ILE A 109 20.44 4.64 -15.74
CA ILE A 109 20.32 4.04 -14.39
C ILE A 109 19.46 4.91 -13.46
N ALA A 110 19.65 6.23 -13.50
CA ALA A 110 18.85 7.14 -12.69
C ALA A 110 17.37 7.10 -13.10
N GLU A 111 17.09 7.05 -14.41
CA GLU A 111 15.76 6.90 -14.98
C GLU A 111 15.10 5.59 -14.56
N LEU A 112 15.80 4.45 -14.65
CA LEU A 112 15.29 3.15 -14.17
C LEU A 112 14.90 3.19 -12.68
N LYS A 113 15.72 3.83 -11.84
CA LYS A 113 15.39 4.03 -10.41
C LYS A 113 14.14 4.89 -10.22
N THR A 114 13.86 5.84 -11.11
CA THR A 114 12.59 6.58 -11.08
C THR A 114 11.41 5.71 -11.47
N HIS A 115 11.55 4.86 -12.49
CA HIS A 115 10.53 3.88 -12.89
C HIS A 115 10.23 2.88 -11.76
N GLN A 116 11.24 2.36 -11.07
CA GLN A 116 11.03 1.49 -9.89
C GLN A 116 10.19 2.17 -8.79
N LYS A 117 10.43 3.46 -8.54
CA LYS A 117 9.63 4.24 -7.57
C LYS A 117 8.20 4.47 -8.07
N ALA A 118 8.04 4.77 -9.36
CA ALA A 118 6.73 4.93 -10.00
C ALA A 118 5.93 3.62 -9.96
N PHE A 119 6.58 2.49 -10.25
CA PHE A 119 6.01 1.15 -10.19
C PHE A 119 5.49 0.82 -8.79
N ARG A 120 6.27 1.04 -7.72
CA ARG A 120 5.79 0.81 -6.33
C ARG A 120 4.53 1.62 -6.01
N ARG A 121 4.47 2.88 -6.49
CA ARG A 121 3.29 3.74 -6.32
C ARG A 121 2.10 3.24 -7.16
N ALA A 122 2.36 2.80 -8.39
CA ALA A 122 1.36 2.22 -9.28
C ALA A 122 0.77 0.93 -8.69
N GLN A 123 1.60 0.04 -8.16
CA GLN A 123 1.19 -1.19 -7.50
C GLN A 123 0.29 -0.92 -6.29
N LEU A 124 0.69 0.03 -5.42
CA LEU A 124 -0.15 0.44 -4.28
C LEU A 124 -1.50 1.03 -4.73
N THR A 125 -1.49 1.82 -5.80
CA THR A 125 -2.71 2.42 -6.35
C THR A 125 -3.63 1.37 -6.95
N ALA A 126 -3.08 0.42 -7.70
CA ALA A 126 -3.82 -0.68 -8.29
C ALA A 126 -4.43 -1.58 -7.19
N LYS A 127 -3.67 -1.92 -6.14
CA LYS A 127 -4.19 -2.67 -4.98
C LYS A 127 -5.34 -1.94 -4.28
N ARG A 128 -5.21 -0.64 -4.01
CA ARG A 128 -6.28 0.17 -3.41
C ARG A 128 -7.54 0.21 -4.27
N ARG A 129 -7.38 0.29 -5.60
CA ARG A 129 -8.53 0.28 -6.53
C ARG A 129 -9.22 -1.08 -6.59
N LEU A 130 -8.45 -2.15 -6.52
CA LEU A 130 -8.97 -3.51 -6.44
C LEU A 130 -9.78 -3.71 -5.16
N GLU A 131 -9.28 -3.26 -4.02
CA GLU A 131 -10.02 -3.30 -2.74
C GLU A 131 -11.29 -2.45 -2.80
N ALA A 132 -11.20 -1.24 -3.36
CA ALA A 132 -12.37 -0.37 -3.55
C ALA A 132 -13.44 -1.06 -4.41
N ALA A 133 -13.05 -1.70 -5.51
CA ALA A 133 -13.97 -2.46 -6.36
C ALA A 133 -14.61 -3.65 -5.61
N ARG A 134 -13.85 -4.39 -4.80
CA ARG A 134 -14.40 -5.48 -3.96
C ARG A 134 -15.43 -4.98 -2.95
N ILE A 135 -15.21 -3.80 -2.37
CA ILE A 135 -16.16 -3.18 -1.43
C ILE A 135 -17.42 -2.76 -2.18
N GLU A 136 -17.29 -2.13 -3.35
CA GLU A 136 -18.41 -1.74 -4.20
C GLU A 136 -19.27 -2.95 -4.61
N GLU A 137 -18.65 -4.08 -4.96
CA GLU A 137 -19.37 -5.33 -5.25
C GLU A 137 -20.17 -5.84 -4.04
N ARG A 138 -19.55 -5.87 -2.84
CA ARG A 138 -20.25 -6.28 -1.61
C ARG A 138 -21.44 -5.38 -1.30
N ILE A 139 -21.27 -4.07 -1.48
CA ILE A 139 -22.35 -3.09 -1.27
C ILE A 139 -23.47 -3.30 -2.30
N ALA A 140 -23.13 -3.46 -3.58
CA ALA A 140 -24.09 -3.69 -4.65
C ALA A 140 -24.92 -4.97 -4.44
N LEU A 141 -24.27 -6.06 -4.02
CA LEU A 141 -24.96 -7.31 -3.66
C LEU A 141 -25.91 -7.06 -2.47
N THR A 142 -25.44 -6.40 -1.41
CA THR A 142 -26.26 -6.10 -0.23
C THR A 142 -27.48 -5.25 -0.58
N GLN A 143 -27.32 -4.23 -1.43
CA GLN A 143 -28.43 -3.39 -1.90
C GLN A 143 -29.45 -4.19 -2.70
N SER A 144 -28.99 -5.12 -3.54
CA SER A 144 -29.89 -6.01 -4.29
C SER A 144 -30.72 -6.91 -3.37
N PHE A 145 -30.12 -7.44 -2.29
CA PHE A 145 -30.83 -8.23 -1.28
C PHE A 145 -31.86 -7.39 -0.50
N LEU A 146 -31.49 -6.17 -0.09
CA LEU A 146 -32.42 -5.26 0.59
C LEU A 146 -33.61 -4.88 -0.31
N LYS A 147 -33.37 -4.59 -1.58
CA LYS A 147 -34.42 -4.28 -2.55
C LYS A 147 -35.37 -5.47 -2.76
N TYR A 148 -34.87 -6.70 -2.79
CA TYR A 148 -35.71 -7.89 -2.84
C TYR A 148 -36.56 -8.05 -1.57
N ALA A 149 -35.98 -7.77 -0.40
CA ALA A 149 -36.70 -7.80 0.87
C ALA A 149 -37.85 -6.78 0.94
N GLU A 150 -37.68 -5.59 0.33
CA GLU A 150 -38.72 -4.55 0.26
C GLU A 150 -39.87 -4.88 -0.72
N ILE A 151 -39.58 -5.59 -1.82
CA ILE A 151 -40.56 -5.90 -2.88
C ILE A 151 -41.44 -7.11 -2.52
N SER A 152 -41.06 -7.92 -1.52
CA SER A 152 -41.88 -9.02 -1.01
C SER A 152 -42.89 -8.51 0.03
N PRO A 153 -44.20 -8.42 -0.27
CA PRO A 153 -45.18 -7.77 0.62
C PRO A 153 -45.72 -8.70 1.73
N HIS A 154 -44.99 -9.77 2.08
CA HIS A 154 -45.41 -10.72 3.12
C HIS A 154 -44.31 -10.98 4.16
N SER A 155 -43.87 -9.92 4.84
CA SER A 155 -43.38 -10.06 6.23
C SER A 155 -43.49 -8.74 6.98
N THR A 156 -44.71 -8.34 7.32
CA THR A 156 -44.90 -7.49 8.50
C THR A 156 -44.67 -8.36 9.73
N ILE A 157 -43.42 -8.46 10.16
CA ILE A 157 -43.10 -8.83 11.54
C ILE A 157 -42.38 -7.63 12.13
N SER A 158 -43.16 -6.89 12.92
CA SER A 158 -42.66 -5.90 13.86
C SER A 158 -41.56 -6.53 14.73
N SER A 159 -40.52 -5.73 14.93
CA SER A 159 -39.49 -5.85 15.95
C SER A 159 -39.92 -6.63 17.21
N SER A 160 -39.38 -7.84 17.36
CA SER A 160 -38.94 -8.37 18.65
C SER A 160 -37.90 -9.47 18.39
N VAL A 161 -36.65 -9.13 18.68
CA VAL A 161 -35.64 -9.95 19.37
C VAL A 161 -35.81 -11.48 19.26
N VAL A 162 -34.81 -12.11 18.61
CA VAL A 162 -34.38 -13.52 18.72
C VAL A 162 -35.21 -14.56 17.94
N GLU A 163 -34.51 -15.60 17.47
CA GLU A 163 -34.96 -16.75 16.63
C GLU A 163 -34.96 -16.49 15.11
N GLY A 164 -34.22 -17.23 14.29
CA GLY A 164 -34.08 -18.67 14.32
C GLY A 164 -34.83 -19.24 13.12
N THR A 165 -34.21 -19.10 11.95
CA THR A 165 -34.43 -19.86 10.69
C THR A 165 -35.83 -20.47 10.45
N LEU A 166 -36.53 -19.84 9.50
CA LEU A 166 -37.72 -20.30 8.81
C LEU A 166 -37.52 -21.69 8.16
N ASP A 167 -38.35 -22.67 8.54
CA ASP A 167 -38.70 -23.82 7.72
C ASP A 167 -40.19 -23.74 7.36
N TYR A 168 -40.48 -23.21 6.18
CA TYR A 168 -41.82 -23.19 5.57
C TYR A 168 -42.15 -24.58 5.01
N ARG A 169 -42.56 -25.49 5.89
CA ARG A 169 -43.15 -26.76 5.49
C ARG A 169 -44.64 -26.59 5.20
N LEU A 170 -44.96 -26.17 3.97
CA LEU A 170 -46.29 -26.30 3.39
C LEU A 170 -46.73 -27.79 3.41
N LYS A 171 -47.61 -28.16 4.34
CA LYS A 171 -48.26 -29.48 4.35
C LYS A 171 -49.78 -29.32 4.28
N ASN A 172 -50.24 -29.20 3.03
CA ASN A 172 -51.63 -29.38 2.65
C ASN A 172 -51.99 -30.87 2.78
N LYS A 173 -52.79 -31.26 3.77
CA LYS A 173 -53.39 -32.61 3.81
C LYS A 173 -54.73 -32.60 4.57
N GLY A 174 -55.80 -32.79 3.80
CA GLY A 174 -56.96 -33.61 4.21
C GLY A 174 -58.09 -32.91 4.96
N LEU A 175 -59.15 -32.57 4.23
CA LEU A 175 -60.52 -32.52 4.72
C LEU A 175 -60.92 -33.85 5.40
N GLN A 176 -61.53 -33.76 6.59
CA GLN A 176 -62.57 -34.65 7.14
C GLN A 176 -63.09 -33.97 8.43
N GLN A 177 -64.20 -33.23 8.37
CA GLN A 177 -65.57 -33.64 8.73
C GLN A 177 -65.86 -33.71 10.26
N PRO A 178 -67.12 -33.45 10.67
CA PRO A 178 -67.50 -32.76 11.91
C PRO A 178 -67.60 -33.69 13.14
N PRO A 179 -67.58 -33.14 14.38
CA PRO A 179 -67.58 -33.95 15.58
C PRO A 179 -68.98 -34.48 15.90
N SER A 180 -69.10 -35.82 15.95
CA SER A 180 -70.17 -36.48 16.68
C SER A 180 -69.96 -36.27 18.18
N LEU A 181 -71.05 -35.92 18.88
CA LEU A 181 -71.14 -35.67 20.31
C LEU A 181 -70.51 -36.82 21.13
N LEU A 182 -69.29 -36.60 21.63
CA LEU A 182 -68.67 -37.45 22.64
C LEU A 182 -69.12 -36.98 24.03
N SER A 183 -69.50 -37.93 24.87
CA SER A 183 -69.96 -37.71 26.24
C SER A 183 -68.89 -36.96 27.04
N ASN A 184 -69.30 -36.09 27.99
CA ASN A 184 -68.40 -35.22 28.76
C ASN A 184 -67.21 -35.97 29.40
N GLU A 185 -67.44 -37.23 29.81
CA GLU A 185 -66.42 -38.15 30.34
C GLU A 185 -65.29 -38.44 29.34
N GLU A 186 -65.60 -38.68 28.06
CA GLU A 186 -64.60 -38.94 27.02
C GLU A 186 -63.82 -37.67 26.64
N LYS A 187 -64.43 -36.49 26.79
CA LYS A 187 -63.76 -35.21 26.58
C LYS A 187 -62.77 -34.91 27.72
N GLU A 188 -63.08 -35.30 28.95
CA GLU A 188 -62.18 -35.17 30.10
C GLU A 188 -61.01 -36.17 30.05
N ILE A 189 -61.28 -37.42 29.66
CA ILE A 189 -60.22 -38.43 29.47
C ILE A 189 -59.30 -38.03 28.30
N ASN A 190 -59.85 -37.53 27.20
CA ASN A 190 -59.05 -37.02 26.08
C ASN A 190 -58.29 -35.73 26.44
N ALA A 191 -58.85 -34.84 27.26
CA ALA A 191 -58.14 -33.65 27.74
C ALA A 191 -56.95 -34.02 28.63
N SER A 192 -57.09 -35.03 29.49
CA SER A 192 -55.99 -35.53 30.34
C SER A 192 -54.89 -36.18 29.51
N SER A 193 -55.28 -36.92 28.46
CA SER A 193 -54.35 -37.49 27.48
C SER A 193 -53.62 -36.42 26.69
N ASP A 194 -54.31 -35.34 26.30
CA ASP A 194 -53.71 -34.23 25.55
C ASP A 194 -52.76 -33.39 26.43
N VAL A 195 -53.09 -33.16 27.70
CA VAL A 195 -52.16 -32.53 28.66
C VAL A 195 -50.90 -33.39 28.84
N THR A 196 -51.06 -34.71 28.93
CA THR A 196 -49.91 -35.63 29.05
C THR A 196 -49.07 -35.63 27.76
N ALA A 197 -49.71 -35.55 26.59
CA ALA A 197 -49.03 -35.44 25.30
C ALA A 197 -48.33 -34.09 25.13
N ALA A 198 -48.95 -32.99 25.60
CA ALA A 198 -48.37 -31.65 25.59
C ALA A 198 -47.13 -31.59 26.50
N LEU A 199 -47.20 -32.15 27.71
CA LEU A 199 -46.08 -32.13 28.66
C LEU A 199 -44.89 -32.97 28.18
N ARG A 200 -45.15 -34.10 27.51
CA ARG A 200 -44.11 -34.85 26.79
C ARG A 200 -43.49 -34.05 25.66
N ARG A 201 -44.30 -33.35 24.84
CA ARG A 201 -43.77 -32.46 23.79
C ARG A 201 -42.94 -31.31 24.37
N THR A 202 -43.36 -30.71 25.49
CA THR A 202 -42.56 -29.66 26.14
C THR A 202 -41.26 -30.20 26.70
N HIS A 203 -41.27 -31.43 27.23
CA HIS A 203 -40.05 -32.08 27.70
C HIS A 203 -39.09 -32.38 26.54
N ASP A 204 -39.60 -32.90 25.42
CA ASP A 204 -38.80 -33.16 24.23
C ASP A 204 -38.22 -31.86 23.64
N LEU A 205 -38.99 -30.76 23.65
CA LEU A 205 -38.51 -29.43 23.26
C LEU A 205 -37.44 -28.91 24.23
N MET A 206 -37.67 -29.03 25.54
CA MET A 206 -36.70 -28.59 26.55
C MET A 206 -35.39 -29.38 26.46
N ALA A 207 -35.44 -30.69 26.21
CA ALA A 207 -34.26 -31.51 26.00
C ALA A 207 -33.50 -31.09 24.73
N ASN A 208 -34.23 -30.78 23.65
CA ASN A 208 -33.65 -30.32 22.40
C ASN A 208 -33.01 -28.92 22.55
N GLU A 209 -33.69 -27.98 23.22
CA GLU A 209 -33.17 -26.64 23.51
C GLU A 209 -31.97 -26.68 24.45
N LEU A 210 -31.97 -27.58 25.44
CA LEU A 210 -30.82 -27.76 26.34
C LEU A 210 -29.59 -28.23 25.56
N SER A 211 -29.76 -29.20 24.64
CA SER A 211 -28.66 -29.66 23.79
C SER A 211 -28.15 -28.52 22.89
N ARG A 212 -29.08 -27.76 22.28
CA ARG A 212 -28.76 -26.59 21.45
C ARG A 212 -28.04 -25.51 22.25
N SER A 213 -28.42 -25.28 23.50
CA SER A 213 -27.78 -24.30 24.40
C SER A 213 -26.36 -24.74 24.77
N GLN A 214 -26.11 -26.03 24.94
CA GLN A 214 -24.76 -26.54 25.21
C GLN A 214 -23.84 -26.29 24.00
N PHE A 215 -24.31 -26.59 22.78
CA PHE A 215 -23.55 -26.30 21.58
C PHE A 215 -23.28 -24.80 21.40
N VAL A 216 -24.28 -23.94 21.64
CA VAL A 216 -24.08 -22.47 21.60
C VAL A 216 -23.09 -22.02 22.66
N HIS A 217 -23.13 -22.60 23.86
CA HIS A 217 -22.19 -22.28 24.92
C HIS A 217 -20.76 -22.70 24.55
N ASP A 218 -20.59 -23.89 23.96
CA ASP A 218 -19.29 -24.36 23.48
C ASP A 218 -18.76 -23.48 22.34
N THR A 219 -19.62 -23.07 21.39
CA THR A 219 -19.25 -22.12 20.33
C THR A 219 -18.89 -20.75 20.88
N LEU A 220 -19.62 -20.23 21.88
CA LEU A 220 -19.29 -18.95 22.51
C LEU A 220 -17.95 -19.03 23.25
N LYS A 221 -17.68 -20.16 23.91
CA LYS A 221 -16.41 -20.40 24.57
C LYS A 221 -15.26 -20.45 23.56
N GLU A 222 -15.41 -21.19 22.47
CA GLU A 222 -14.43 -21.26 21.39
C GLU A 222 -14.19 -19.88 20.77
N SER A 223 -15.25 -19.10 20.52
CA SER A 223 -15.12 -17.72 20.03
C SER A 223 -14.41 -16.80 21.02
N THR A 224 -14.59 -17.01 22.32
CA THR A 224 -13.92 -16.25 23.39
C THR A 224 -12.43 -16.62 23.48
N GLU A 225 -12.09 -17.90 23.30
CA GLU A 225 -10.71 -18.36 23.22
C GLU A 225 -10.01 -17.79 21.97
N ALA A 226 -10.69 -17.74 20.82
CA ALA A 226 -10.18 -17.09 19.62
C ALA A 226 -9.97 -15.58 19.82
N LEU A 227 -10.89 -14.88 20.51
CA LEU A 227 -10.71 -13.47 20.87
C LEU A 227 -9.52 -13.24 21.82
N ALA A 228 -9.28 -14.16 22.75
CA ALA A 228 -8.12 -14.09 23.64
C ALA A 228 -6.80 -14.26 22.87
N GLN A 229 -6.74 -15.23 21.95
CA GLN A 229 -5.59 -15.43 21.06
C GLN A 229 -5.35 -14.21 20.17
N LEU A 230 -6.42 -13.58 19.68
CA LEU A 230 -6.32 -12.35 18.91
C LEU A 230 -5.79 -11.19 19.77
N ALA A 231 -6.25 -11.03 21.00
CA ALA A 231 -5.72 -10.02 21.92
C ALA A 231 -4.22 -10.23 22.23
N GLU A 232 -3.79 -11.48 22.39
CA GLU A 232 -2.38 -11.83 22.59
C GLU A 232 -1.53 -11.50 21.36
N THR A 233 -2.00 -11.84 20.15
CA THR A 233 -1.30 -11.49 18.90
C THR A 233 -1.22 -9.98 18.69
N TYR A 234 -2.26 -9.21 19.02
CA TYR A 234 -2.18 -7.74 18.99
C TYR A 234 -1.20 -7.17 20.03
N SER A 235 -1.16 -7.74 21.24
CA SER A 235 -0.20 -7.34 22.28
C SER A 235 1.25 -7.63 21.85
N THR A 236 1.51 -8.80 21.28
CA THR A 236 2.83 -9.14 20.75
C THR A 236 3.22 -8.23 19.59
N LEU A 237 2.28 -7.88 18.70
CA LEU A 237 2.53 -6.98 17.57
C LEU A 237 2.83 -5.55 18.06
N ASP A 238 2.13 -5.05 19.08
CA ASP A 238 2.44 -3.75 19.70
C ASP A 238 3.85 -3.76 20.34
N SER A 239 4.23 -4.87 20.98
CA SER A 239 5.59 -5.03 21.51
C SER A 239 6.66 -5.03 20.41
N LEU A 240 6.37 -5.62 19.24
CA LEU A 240 7.26 -5.63 18.08
C LEU A 240 7.33 -4.25 17.42
N LEU A 241 6.21 -3.55 17.31
CA LEU A 241 6.18 -2.17 16.82
C LEU A 241 6.91 -1.21 17.76
N LEU A 242 6.78 -1.38 19.08
CA LEU A 242 7.55 -0.63 20.07
C LEU A 242 9.05 -0.91 19.94
N LYS A 243 9.45 -2.17 19.76
CA LYS A 243 10.85 -2.55 19.51
C LYS A 243 11.38 -1.96 18.22
N SER A 244 10.62 -2.05 17.13
CA SER A 244 10.97 -1.46 15.83
C SER A 244 11.08 0.07 15.92
N LYS A 245 10.14 0.74 16.60
CA LYS A 245 10.16 2.19 16.83
C LYS A 245 11.35 2.62 17.67
N ASN A 246 11.70 1.85 18.70
CA ASN A 246 12.91 2.10 19.48
C ASN A 246 14.17 1.91 18.62
N LEU A 247 14.24 0.87 17.78
CA LEU A 247 15.39 0.61 16.92
C LEU A 247 15.54 1.70 15.83
N VAL A 248 14.44 2.06 15.14
CA VAL A 248 14.38 3.20 14.22
C VAL A 248 14.72 4.50 14.94
N GLY A 249 14.24 4.68 16.17
CA GLY A 249 14.55 5.83 17.02
C GLY A 249 16.04 5.91 17.35
N THR A 250 16.69 4.78 17.67
CA THR A 250 18.13 4.71 17.94
C THR A 250 18.96 4.94 16.68
N LEU A 251 18.53 4.45 15.52
CA LEU A 251 19.21 4.69 14.26
C LEU A 251 19.08 6.16 13.84
N LEU A 252 17.88 6.73 13.96
CA LEU A 252 17.61 8.11 13.58
C LEU A 252 18.21 9.11 14.57
N SER A 253 18.28 8.78 15.85
CA SER A 253 19.01 9.59 16.84
C SER A 253 20.53 9.48 16.65
N SER A 254 21.05 8.29 16.34
CA SER A 254 22.47 8.09 16.04
C SER A 254 22.90 8.80 14.75
N GLN A 255 22.07 8.79 13.71
CA GLN A 255 22.36 9.54 12.47
C GLN A 255 22.19 11.06 12.67
N LYS A 256 21.32 11.49 13.59
CA LYS A 256 21.19 12.91 13.97
C LYS A 256 22.42 13.43 14.70
N SER A 257 23.05 12.65 15.58
CA SER A 257 24.28 13.10 16.26
C SER A 257 25.41 13.32 15.26
N ASP A 258 25.52 12.46 14.24
CA ASP A 258 26.53 12.64 13.18
C ASP A 258 26.29 13.92 12.36
N THR A 259 25.03 14.25 12.10
CA THR A 259 24.66 15.49 11.39
C THR A 259 24.98 16.73 12.22
N TRP A 260 24.78 16.68 13.54
CA TRP A 260 25.12 17.79 14.45
C TRP A 260 26.63 18.04 14.56
N TYR A 261 27.45 16.99 14.53
CA TYR A 261 28.90 17.14 14.50
C TYR A 261 29.39 17.76 13.19
N LEU A 262 28.82 17.37 12.05
CA LEU A 262 29.15 17.96 10.75
C LEU A 262 28.72 19.43 10.70
N GLU A 263 27.53 19.75 11.21
CA GLU A 263 27.00 21.11 11.27
C GLU A 263 27.88 22.03 12.13
N THR A 264 28.25 21.61 13.34
CA THR A 264 29.12 22.40 14.23
C THR A 264 30.52 22.59 13.66
N ALA A 265 31.09 21.55 13.05
CA ALA A 265 32.40 21.64 12.36
C ALA A 265 32.34 22.60 11.16
N PHE A 266 31.27 22.57 10.37
CA PHE A 266 31.07 23.48 9.25
C PHE A 266 30.94 24.94 9.71
N TYR A 267 30.19 25.22 10.79
CA TYR A 267 30.09 26.57 11.35
C TYR A 267 31.43 27.10 11.88
N ILE A 268 32.22 26.28 12.57
CA ILE A 268 33.55 26.68 13.04
C ILE A 268 34.47 26.97 11.84
N LEU A 269 34.44 26.14 10.81
CA LEU A 269 35.19 26.36 9.57
C LEU A 269 34.77 27.66 8.88
N LEU A 270 33.45 27.90 8.73
CA LEU A 270 32.93 29.12 8.12
C LEU A 270 33.31 30.37 8.92
N SER A 271 33.26 30.27 10.25
CA SER A 271 33.66 31.34 11.17
C SER A 271 35.14 31.69 11.00
N THR A 272 36.03 30.69 10.92
CA THR A 272 37.46 30.94 10.70
C THR A 272 37.78 31.51 9.32
N ILE A 273 37.07 31.06 8.27
CA ILE A 273 37.19 31.64 6.92
C ILE A 273 36.67 33.08 6.93
N CYS A 274 35.50 33.33 7.50
CA CYS A 274 34.93 34.67 7.61
C CYS A 274 35.87 35.60 8.38
N TRP A 275 36.49 35.11 9.46
CA TRP A 275 37.51 35.85 10.22
C TRP A 275 38.76 36.13 9.39
N LEU A 276 39.23 35.18 8.59
CA LEU A 276 40.37 35.39 7.68
C LEU A 276 40.04 36.40 6.58
N VAL A 277 38.84 36.33 6.00
CA VAL A 277 38.37 37.29 4.99
C VAL A 277 38.23 38.68 5.62
N PHE A 278 37.62 38.78 6.80
CA PHE A 278 37.52 40.04 7.54
C PHE A 278 38.90 40.60 7.89
N ARG A 279 39.82 39.76 8.37
CA ARG A 279 41.15 40.20 8.76
C ARG A 279 42.04 40.55 7.57
N ARG A 280 41.92 39.82 6.45
CA ARG A 280 42.88 39.91 5.34
C ARG A 280 42.34 40.65 4.13
N LEU A 281 41.08 40.43 3.77
CA LEU A 281 40.45 40.96 2.56
C LEU A 281 39.73 42.29 2.80
N LEU A 282 39.35 42.59 4.04
CA LEU A 282 38.79 43.90 4.37
C LEU A 282 39.88 44.95 4.63
N TYR A 283 40.94 44.65 5.40
CA TYR A 283 41.92 45.71 5.74
C TYR A 283 42.85 46.14 4.60
N GLY A 284 43.25 45.26 3.68
CA GLY A 284 44.12 45.64 2.56
C GLY A 284 43.34 46.28 1.40
N PRO A 285 42.42 45.52 0.78
CA PRO A 285 41.58 46.00 -0.31
C PRO A 285 40.70 47.19 0.02
N ILE A 286 40.13 47.32 1.22
CA ILE A 286 39.29 48.50 1.53
C ILE A 286 40.12 49.77 1.68
N LEU A 287 41.38 49.65 2.10
CA LEU A 287 42.31 50.79 2.15
C LEU A 287 42.69 51.22 0.73
N TRP A 288 42.85 50.27 -0.20
CA TRP A 288 43.03 50.56 -1.63
C TRP A 288 41.75 51.13 -2.26
N PHE A 289 40.59 50.56 -1.94
CA PHE A 289 39.27 50.97 -2.41
C PHE A 289 38.83 52.32 -1.85
N LEU A 290 39.35 52.76 -0.69
CA LEU A 290 39.13 54.11 -0.15
C LEU A 290 40.17 55.11 -0.68
N TRP A 291 41.40 54.66 -0.93
CA TRP A 291 42.48 55.50 -1.48
C TRP A 291 42.30 55.83 -2.97
N TYR A 292 41.83 54.89 -3.78
CA TYR A 292 41.62 55.07 -5.22
C TYR A 292 40.54 56.14 -5.55
N PRO A 293 39.32 56.12 -4.96
CA PRO A 293 38.30 57.13 -5.24
C PRO A 293 38.64 58.48 -4.60
N SER A 294 39.28 58.53 -3.43
CA SER A 294 39.71 59.81 -2.84
C SER A 294 40.74 60.52 -3.73
N LYS A 295 41.69 59.78 -4.32
CA LYS A 295 42.63 60.33 -5.32
C LYS A 295 41.91 60.82 -6.58
N MET A 296 40.93 60.09 -7.10
CA MET A 296 40.15 60.56 -8.25
C MET A 296 39.34 61.81 -7.91
N LEU A 297 38.66 61.85 -6.76
CA LEU A 297 37.87 63.01 -6.34
C LEU A 297 38.73 64.27 -6.16
N ILE A 298 39.93 64.13 -5.58
CA ILE A 298 40.91 65.24 -5.47
C ILE A 298 41.40 65.68 -6.85
N GLY A 299 41.60 64.75 -7.79
CA GLY A 299 41.96 65.08 -9.18
C GLY A 299 40.85 65.82 -9.93
N ILE A 300 39.59 65.39 -9.74
CA ILE A 300 38.41 65.99 -10.35
C ILE A 300 38.11 67.36 -9.74
N SER A 301 38.23 67.53 -8.42
CA SER A 301 38.06 68.83 -7.75
C SER A 301 39.09 69.85 -8.21
N ASN A 302 40.35 69.44 -8.37
CA ASN A 302 41.40 70.33 -8.85
C ASN A 302 41.17 70.74 -10.32
N ARG A 303 40.65 69.84 -11.16
CA ARG A 303 40.28 70.17 -12.54
C ARG A 303 39.07 71.09 -12.62
N LEU A 304 38.06 70.89 -11.78
CA LEU A 304 36.90 71.79 -11.71
C LEU A 304 37.27 73.19 -11.22
N LEU A 305 38.13 73.30 -10.18
CA LEU A 305 38.61 74.60 -9.70
C LEU A 305 39.47 75.33 -10.73
N ALA A 306 40.30 74.62 -11.50
CA ALA A 306 41.12 75.20 -12.57
C ALA A 306 40.32 75.62 -13.82
N THR A 307 39.06 75.21 -13.95
CA THR A 307 38.19 75.58 -15.09
C THR A 307 37.28 76.77 -14.73
N ILE A 308 37.17 77.12 -13.44
CA ILE A 308 36.33 78.21 -12.92
C ILE A 308 37.13 79.51 -12.70
N ILE A 309 38.46 79.43 -12.67
CA ILE A 309 39.41 80.57 -12.59
C ILE A 309 39.94 80.87 -14.00
#